data_AF-A0A9P7B5I7-F1
#
_entry.id   AF-A0A9P7B5I7-F1
#
_cell.length_a   1.000
_cell.length_b   1.000
_cell.length_c   1.000
_cell.angle_alpha   90.00
_cell.angle_beta   90.00
_cell.angle_gamma   90.00
#
_symmetry.space_group_name_H-M   'P 1'
#
loop_
_entity.id
_entity.type
_entity.pdbx_description
1 polymer ?
#
loop_
_entity_poly.entity_id
_entity_poly.type
_entity_poly.pdbx_seq_one_letter_code
_entity_poly.pdbx_strand_id
1 'polypeptide(L)'
;MVPPKTPRDASIKLPSGGEMVSLTLPPVPDGENAYLWWALWLRRVFESQPTPGFHARLCVLWTLSGFGVVASILYLLTLFLESRTRETSFWFWRSIYRPSGRYLVGNQRTLFALFSLISCGIFIGYFLSFDRIYLQGENLSDAFVWRSIIWLPIGTHLWVSSWANLQATIIASQTAVGRQLLGPTLATTLYLAGIILGTLSITGLAIACSIYWTRTWRAQERLEYALLDWAFLRADDLPEVARQTVEPLLEVLNSWLGQFTMRVMPNFFRDPSVRSRLTIVHALHRQIKYATSSSSRARTRRRSYVRPVRRFHIIGAIASSQKNLNARRRQSLSVDVGLGAEVREAAAGQQRRTITDASSLSNPHEHIPASEMRVDLSSGALRRIALDSSPINSAARQKAMRLLELRKVERDVLALLVVIVLMASMCLGIALWIAAAPTSVYSNWTTIEVAYFVVPWMYLCSVDAALTFLLFNSLRHLAPVRRNAQSVVEANVPLPAAQAMAQVPILYRSQEHTNGASPHCTEEADGDGGRSSSESESSEEEVQTPTSDDVVICLEPSAKV
;
A
#
# COMPACT_ATOMS: atom_id res chain seq x y z
N MET A 1 -2.16 53.68 -19.85
CA MET A 1 -1.96 52.36 -20.47
C MET A 1 -2.97 51.40 -19.87
N VAL A 2 -4.00 51.03 -20.63
CA VAL A 2 -4.95 49.99 -20.24
C VAL A 2 -4.18 48.66 -20.34
N PRO A 3 -4.20 47.78 -19.33
CA PRO A 3 -3.58 46.47 -19.46
C PRO A 3 -4.23 45.78 -20.67
N PRO A 4 -3.45 45.31 -21.67
CA PRO A 4 -4.01 44.67 -22.85
C PRO A 4 -4.97 43.57 -22.41
N LYS A 5 -6.15 43.51 -23.03
CA LYS A 5 -7.16 42.48 -22.75
C LYS A 5 -6.46 41.13 -22.80
N THR A 6 -6.24 40.55 -21.63
CA THR A 6 -5.52 39.28 -21.52
C THR A 6 -6.28 38.22 -22.31
N PRO A 7 -5.61 37.33 -23.05
CA PRO A 7 -6.25 36.31 -23.88
C PRO A 7 -6.78 35.22 -22.96
N ARG A 8 -7.87 35.50 -22.25
CA ARG A 8 -8.51 34.56 -21.32
C ARG A 8 -9.38 33.53 -22.04
N ASP A 9 -9.68 33.77 -23.32
CA ASP A 9 -10.58 32.94 -24.13
C ASP A 9 -9.84 32.15 -25.22
N ALA A 10 -8.56 31.82 -25.01
CA ALA A 10 -7.89 30.80 -25.81
C ALA A 10 -8.48 29.42 -25.44
N SER A 11 -9.72 29.19 -25.84
CA SER A 11 -10.40 27.93 -25.62
C SER A 11 -9.78 26.87 -26.53
N ILE A 12 -9.08 25.91 -25.93
CA ILE A 12 -8.86 24.64 -26.60
C ILE A 12 -10.25 24.07 -26.88
N LYS A 13 -10.68 24.08 -28.15
CA LYS A 13 -11.94 23.44 -28.54
C LYS A 13 -11.81 21.96 -28.20
N LEU A 14 -12.50 21.54 -27.14
CA LEU A 14 -12.63 20.13 -26.82
C LEU A 14 -13.48 19.50 -27.92
N PRO A 15 -12.96 18.50 -28.64
CA PRO A 15 -13.68 17.90 -29.73
C PRO A 15 -14.96 17.21 -29.26
N SER A 16 -16.08 17.49 -29.92
CA SER A 16 -17.33 16.75 -29.75
C SER A 16 -17.25 15.43 -30.52
N GLY A 17 -16.67 14.41 -29.91
CA GLY A 17 -16.71 13.02 -30.40
C GLY A 17 -15.50 12.57 -31.23
N GLY A 18 -14.46 12.06 -30.55
CA GLY A 18 -13.39 11.25 -31.16
C GLY A 18 -12.32 11.99 -31.95
N GLU A 19 -12.46 13.30 -32.17
CA GLU A 19 -11.43 14.11 -32.82
C GLU A 19 -10.15 14.17 -31.96
N MET A 20 -9.00 14.10 -32.66
CA MET A 20 -7.68 14.10 -32.03
C MET A 20 -7.45 15.42 -31.30
N VAL A 21 -6.73 15.37 -30.17
CA VAL A 21 -6.21 16.57 -29.52
C VAL A 21 -5.29 17.30 -30.50
N SER A 22 -5.79 18.39 -31.08
CA SER A 22 -5.03 19.28 -31.96
C SER A 22 -5.02 20.69 -31.38
N LEU A 23 -3.83 21.28 -31.38
CA LEU A 23 -3.64 22.68 -31.15
C LEU A 23 -4.05 23.44 -32.42
N THR A 24 -4.87 24.46 -32.25
CA THR A 24 -5.31 25.35 -33.34
C THR A 24 -4.82 26.76 -33.05
N LEU A 25 -4.30 27.45 -34.06
CA LEU A 25 -3.79 28.81 -33.90
C LEU A 25 -4.94 29.77 -33.54
N PRO A 26 -4.88 30.47 -32.40
CA PRO A 26 -5.91 31.44 -32.06
C PRO A 26 -5.91 32.60 -33.06
N PRO A 27 -7.06 33.29 -33.24
CA PRO A 27 -7.09 34.52 -34.03
C PRO A 27 -6.12 35.56 -33.45
N VAL A 28 -5.49 36.32 -34.33
CA VAL A 28 -4.56 37.40 -33.99
C VAL A 28 -5.36 38.71 -33.88
N PRO A 29 -5.16 39.52 -32.82
CA PRO A 29 -5.76 40.85 -32.74
C PRO A 29 -5.29 41.78 -33.87
N ASP A 30 -6.17 42.68 -34.33
CA ASP A 30 -5.84 43.63 -35.39
C ASP A 30 -4.62 44.49 -35.01
N GLY A 31 -3.63 44.56 -35.91
CA GLY A 31 -2.42 45.35 -35.73
C GLY A 31 -1.36 44.71 -34.82
N GLU A 32 -1.57 43.50 -34.31
CA GLU A 32 -0.54 42.74 -33.61
C GLU A 32 0.25 41.82 -34.56
N ASN A 33 1.53 41.65 -34.27
CA ASN A 33 2.39 40.71 -34.99
C ASN A 33 1.94 39.26 -34.73
N ALA A 34 1.48 38.58 -35.78
CA ALA A 34 0.91 37.24 -35.70
C ALA A 34 1.88 36.21 -35.09
N TYR A 35 3.15 36.25 -35.50
CA TYR A 35 4.17 35.32 -35.03
C TYR A 35 4.46 35.51 -33.54
N LEU A 36 4.61 36.76 -33.09
CA LEU A 36 4.82 37.08 -31.67
C LEU A 36 3.63 36.67 -30.82
N TRP A 37 2.41 36.94 -31.29
CA TRP A 37 1.18 36.55 -30.60
C TRP A 37 1.10 35.03 -30.40
N TRP A 38 1.38 34.25 -31.45
CA TRP A 38 1.38 32.79 -31.37
C TRP A 38 2.53 32.23 -30.53
N ALA A 39 3.72 32.83 -30.55
CA ALA A 39 4.82 32.44 -29.66
C ALA A 39 4.42 32.59 -28.18
N LEU A 40 3.86 33.75 -27.82
CA LEU A 40 3.37 34.02 -26.46
C LEU A 40 2.21 33.11 -26.06
N TRP A 41 1.33 32.78 -27.01
CA TRP A 41 0.26 31.81 -26.77
C TRP A 41 0.82 30.40 -26.53
N LEU A 42 1.75 29.94 -27.36
CA LEU A 42 2.38 28.63 -27.25
C LEU A 42 3.10 28.50 -25.91
N ARG A 43 3.88 29.53 -25.56
CA ARG A 43 4.52 29.64 -24.24
C ARG A 43 3.50 29.58 -23.11
N ARG A 44 2.35 30.25 -23.20
CA ARG A 44 1.31 30.16 -22.17
C ARG A 44 0.69 28.76 -22.03
N VAL A 45 0.54 28.04 -23.15
CA VAL A 45 -0.03 26.69 -23.17
C VAL A 45 0.92 25.67 -22.54
N PHE A 46 2.23 25.79 -22.81
CA PHE A 46 3.23 24.83 -22.36
C PHE A 46 3.96 25.23 -21.05
N GLU A 47 4.13 26.53 -20.82
CA GLU A 47 4.71 27.15 -19.62
C GLU A 47 3.63 27.86 -18.79
N SER A 48 2.65 27.08 -18.34
CA SER A 48 1.63 27.57 -17.40
C SER A 48 2.29 28.11 -16.12
N GLN A 49 1.98 29.35 -15.74
CA GLN A 49 2.55 29.96 -14.55
C GLN A 49 2.00 29.33 -13.27
N PRO A 50 2.86 29.08 -12.26
CA PRO A 50 2.41 28.53 -10.99
C PRO A 50 1.48 29.46 -10.23
N THR A 51 0.48 28.89 -9.55
CA THR A 51 -0.42 29.66 -8.69
C THR A 51 0.33 30.24 -7.50
N PRO A 52 -0.13 31.38 -6.94
CA PRO A 52 0.41 31.92 -5.70
C PRO A 52 0.45 30.85 -4.60
N GLY A 53 1.58 30.77 -3.89
CA GLY A 53 1.81 29.78 -2.84
C GLY A 53 2.22 28.39 -3.31
N PHE A 54 2.41 28.16 -4.61
CA PHE A 54 2.93 26.87 -5.12
C PHE A 54 4.26 26.49 -4.45
N HIS A 55 5.20 27.43 -4.36
CA HIS A 55 6.49 27.23 -3.68
C HIS A 55 6.29 26.76 -2.22
N ALA A 56 5.39 27.39 -1.46
CA ALA A 56 5.12 26.98 -0.08
C ALA A 56 4.59 25.55 0.01
N ARG A 57 3.66 25.16 -0.89
CA ARG A 57 3.12 23.79 -0.93
C ARG A 57 4.21 22.77 -1.32
N LEU A 58 5.10 23.14 -2.23
CA LEU A 58 6.26 22.33 -2.61
C LEU A 58 7.23 22.15 -1.42
N CYS A 59 7.50 23.20 -0.64
CA CYS A 59 8.30 23.11 0.58
C CYS A 59 7.67 22.18 1.63
N VAL A 60 6.34 22.19 1.78
CA VAL A 60 5.65 21.28 2.72
C VAL A 60 5.81 19.84 2.27
N LEU A 61 5.61 19.54 0.99
CA LEU A 61 5.81 18.20 0.42
C LEU A 61 7.26 17.71 0.55
N TRP A 62 8.22 18.61 0.36
CA TRP A 62 9.63 18.33 0.57
C TRP A 62 9.91 18.00 2.05
N THR A 63 9.33 18.78 2.98
CA THR A 63 9.44 18.54 4.42
C THR A 63 8.82 17.22 4.84
N LEU A 64 7.63 16.87 4.31
CA LEU A 64 6.98 15.58 4.55
C LEU A 64 7.86 14.42 4.04
N SER A 65 8.44 14.54 2.86
CA SER A 65 9.35 13.51 2.33
C SER A 65 10.62 13.37 3.19
N GLY A 66 11.20 14.49 3.62
CA GLY A 66 12.33 14.48 4.55
C GLY A 66 11.99 13.81 5.87
N PHE A 67 10.80 14.11 6.43
CA PHE A 67 10.29 13.44 7.62
C PHE A 67 10.13 11.93 7.39
N GLY A 68 9.52 11.51 6.29
CA GLY A 68 9.37 10.09 5.93
C GLY A 68 10.70 9.35 5.81
N VAL A 69 11.74 9.99 5.26
CA VAL A 69 13.12 9.45 5.23
C VAL A 69 13.65 9.24 6.65
N VAL A 70 13.60 10.27 7.50
CA VAL A 70 14.11 10.22 8.87
C VAL A 70 13.34 9.18 9.70
N ALA A 71 12.01 9.19 9.64
CA ALA A 71 11.15 8.25 10.35
C ALA A 71 11.41 6.79 9.90
N SER A 72 11.62 6.56 8.61
CA SER A 72 11.95 5.22 8.09
C SER A 72 13.31 4.73 8.59
N ILE A 73 14.33 5.59 8.62
CA ILE A 73 15.67 5.26 9.14
C ILE A 73 15.59 4.94 10.63
N LEU A 74 14.95 5.80 11.42
CA LEU A 74 14.79 5.59 12.86
C LEU A 74 14.04 4.29 13.15
N TYR A 75 12.99 3.99 12.37
CA TYR A 75 12.22 2.77 12.54
C TYR A 75 13.02 1.52 12.13
N LEU A 76 13.78 1.55 11.03
CA LEU A 76 14.69 0.47 10.63
C LEU A 76 15.77 0.22 11.68
N LEU A 77 16.36 1.28 12.23
CA LEU A 77 17.34 1.19 13.32
C LEU A 77 16.71 0.55 14.56
N THR A 78 15.49 0.95 14.90
CA THR A 78 14.74 0.38 16.03
C THR A 78 14.48 -1.12 15.82
N LEU A 79 14.08 -1.53 14.61
CA LEU A 79 13.89 -2.95 14.27
C LEU A 79 15.21 -3.73 14.31
N PHE A 80 16.32 -3.13 13.89
CA PHE A 80 17.64 -3.75 13.97
C PHE A 80 18.09 -3.96 15.42
N LEU A 81 17.89 -2.97 16.29
CA LEU A 81 18.17 -3.08 17.72
C LEU A 81 17.26 -4.10 18.41
N GLU A 82 15.97 -4.15 18.07
CA GLU A 82 15.04 -5.18 18.53
C GLU A 82 15.50 -6.58 18.10
N SER A 83 16.01 -6.70 16.88
CA SER A 83 16.55 -7.96 16.36
C SER A 83 17.78 -8.42 17.14
N ARG A 84 18.71 -7.50 17.42
CA ARG A 84 19.93 -7.76 18.20
C ARG A 84 19.62 -8.14 19.65
N THR A 85 18.71 -7.41 20.30
CA THR A 85 18.34 -7.65 21.71
C THR A 85 17.58 -8.95 21.92
N ARG A 86 16.82 -9.41 20.92
CA ARG A 86 16.11 -10.70 20.98
C ARG A 86 16.90 -11.88 20.43
N GLU A 87 18.15 -11.66 20.02
CA GLU A 87 18.99 -12.67 19.34
C GLU A 87 18.30 -13.29 18.09
N THR A 88 17.34 -12.58 17.51
CA THR A 88 16.67 -13.00 16.28
C THR A 88 17.45 -12.47 15.09
N SER A 89 17.57 -13.26 14.03
CA SER A 89 18.16 -12.78 12.78
C SER A 89 17.29 -11.70 12.15
N PHE A 90 17.92 -10.63 11.66
CA PHE A 90 17.24 -9.60 10.88
C PHE A 90 17.06 -10.13 9.45
N TRP A 91 15.83 -10.13 8.94
CA TRP A 91 15.53 -10.67 7.61
C TRP A 91 14.46 -9.84 6.90
N PHE A 92 14.57 -9.77 5.56
CA PHE A 92 13.64 -9.07 4.69
C PHE A 92 12.60 -10.02 4.08
N TRP A 93 13.07 -11.14 3.52
CA TRP A 93 12.23 -12.24 3.07
C TRP A 93 12.71 -13.54 3.70
N ARG A 94 11.77 -14.43 4.00
CA ARG A 94 12.06 -15.76 4.55
C ARG A 94 11.20 -16.79 3.86
N SER A 95 11.85 -17.85 3.39
CA SER A 95 11.14 -19.04 2.91
C SER A 95 10.69 -19.87 4.11
N ILE A 96 9.38 -20.09 4.24
CA ILE A 96 8.78 -20.89 5.32
C ILE A 96 8.25 -22.18 4.72
N TYR A 97 8.79 -23.30 5.19
CA TYR A 97 8.33 -24.63 4.82
C TYR A 97 7.08 -25.01 5.62
N ARG A 98 6.07 -25.52 4.91
CA ARG A 98 4.85 -26.14 5.45
C ARG A 98 4.64 -27.48 4.74
N PRO A 99 3.85 -28.40 5.30
CA PRO A 99 3.51 -29.66 4.63
C PRO A 99 2.89 -29.46 3.23
N SER A 100 2.27 -28.30 2.99
CA SER A 100 1.67 -27.93 1.71
C SER A 100 2.66 -27.35 0.70
N GLY A 101 3.88 -27.00 1.11
CA GLY A 101 4.92 -26.40 0.26
C GLY A 101 5.66 -25.23 0.92
N ARG A 102 6.40 -24.45 0.13
CA ARG A 102 7.23 -23.33 0.59
C ARG A 102 6.55 -21.99 0.29
N TYR A 103 6.38 -21.15 1.32
CA TYR A 103 5.92 -19.77 1.16
C TYR A 103 7.10 -18.82 1.23
N LEU A 104 7.22 -17.90 0.29
CA LEU A 104 8.12 -16.76 0.42
C LEU A 104 7.41 -15.65 1.19
N VAL A 105 7.75 -15.45 2.46
CA VAL A 105 7.10 -14.45 3.32
C VAL A 105 7.98 -13.22 3.45
N GLY A 106 7.43 -12.05 3.19
CA GLY A 106 8.10 -10.77 3.46
C GLY A 106 7.95 -10.34 4.92
N ASN A 107 9.01 -9.83 5.53
CA ASN A 107 8.95 -9.14 6.82
C ASN A 107 8.30 -7.77 6.58
N GLN A 108 6.99 -7.71 6.76
CA GLN A 108 6.19 -6.53 6.49
C GLN A 108 6.76 -5.26 7.14
N ARG A 109 7.22 -5.34 8.40
CA ARG A 109 7.72 -4.15 9.12
C ARG A 109 8.97 -3.59 8.45
N THR A 110 9.93 -4.46 8.16
CA THR A 110 11.19 -4.07 7.52
C THR A 110 10.96 -3.62 6.08
N LEU A 111 10.16 -4.37 5.30
CA LEU A 111 9.88 -4.06 3.90
C LEU A 111 9.10 -2.75 3.77
N PHE A 112 8.09 -2.52 4.60
CA PHE A 112 7.34 -1.27 4.62
C PHE A 112 8.26 -0.06 4.85
N ALA A 113 9.14 -0.16 5.85
CA ALA A 113 10.09 0.92 6.18
C ALA A 113 11.12 1.15 5.06
N LEU A 114 11.67 0.07 4.48
CA LEU A 114 12.64 0.15 3.38
C LEU A 114 12.03 0.78 2.13
N PHE A 115 10.86 0.32 1.70
CA PHE A 115 10.22 0.86 0.51
C PHE A 115 9.67 2.27 0.75
N SER A 116 9.27 2.61 1.99
CA SER A 116 8.97 4.00 2.38
C SER A 116 10.19 4.90 2.22
N LEU A 117 11.35 4.47 2.72
CA LEU A 117 12.61 5.20 2.61
C LEU A 117 12.98 5.48 1.14
N ILE A 118 12.94 4.45 0.29
CA ILE A 118 13.24 4.57 -1.15
C ILE A 118 12.25 5.54 -1.82
N SER A 119 10.95 5.38 -1.53
CA SER A 119 9.93 6.24 -2.13
C SER A 119 10.10 7.70 -1.72
N CYS A 120 10.28 7.98 -0.43
CA CYS A 120 10.48 9.34 0.07
C CYS A 120 11.75 9.98 -0.49
N GLY A 121 12.83 9.20 -0.67
CA GLY A 121 14.04 9.68 -1.35
C GLY A 121 13.78 10.08 -2.82
N ILE A 122 13.00 9.27 -3.56
CA ILE A 122 12.61 9.60 -4.94
C ILE A 122 11.69 10.83 -4.98
N PHE A 123 10.79 11.00 -4.01
CA PHE A 123 9.94 12.20 -3.90
C PHE A 123 10.75 13.49 -3.71
N ILE A 124 11.86 13.45 -2.96
CA ILE A 124 12.74 14.62 -2.83
C ILE A 124 13.27 15.05 -4.21
N GLY A 125 13.79 14.11 -5.00
CA GLY A 125 14.26 14.38 -6.36
C GLY A 125 13.14 14.87 -7.28
N TYR A 126 11.95 14.27 -7.17
CA TYR A 126 10.75 14.69 -7.88
C TYR A 126 10.36 16.14 -7.57
N PHE A 127 10.33 16.55 -6.29
CA PHE A 127 9.99 17.92 -5.92
C PHE A 127 11.07 18.93 -6.30
N LEU A 128 12.35 18.57 -6.18
CA LEU A 128 13.46 19.40 -6.68
C LEU A 128 13.38 19.60 -8.19
N SER A 129 12.95 18.59 -8.94
CA SER A 129 12.70 18.74 -10.37
C SER A 129 11.61 19.78 -10.63
N PHE A 130 10.47 19.72 -9.92
CA PHE A 130 9.40 20.71 -10.07
C PHE A 130 9.82 22.14 -9.67
N ASP A 131 10.66 22.28 -8.65
CA ASP A 131 11.24 23.57 -8.27
C ASP A 131 12.06 24.17 -9.42
N ARG A 132 13.01 23.40 -9.97
CA ARG A 132 13.84 23.82 -11.11
C ARG A 132 13.02 24.21 -12.32
N ILE A 133 12.01 23.43 -12.66
CA ILE A 133 11.20 23.66 -13.86
C ILE A 133 10.34 24.92 -13.72
N TYR A 134 9.57 25.00 -12.64
CA TYR A 134 8.49 25.98 -12.56
C TYR A 134 8.86 27.26 -11.82
N LEU A 135 9.89 27.23 -10.99
CA LEU A 135 10.36 28.42 -10.27
C LEU A 135 11.67 28.96 -10.85
N GLN A 136 12.54 28.09 -11.37
CA GLN A 136 13.83 28.51 -11.94
C GLN A 136 13.81 28.57 -13.48
N GLY A 137 12.85 27.90 -14.14
CA GLY A 137 12.78 27.85 -15.59
C GLY A 137 13.86 26.96 -16.23
N GLU A 138 14.44 26.04 -15.46
CA GLU A 138 15.55 25.19 -15.89
C GLU A 138 15.13 23.74 -16.18
N ASN A 139 15.88 23.06 -17.06
CA ASN A 139 15.85 21.59 -17.26
C ASN A 139 14.46 20.98 -17.53
N LEU A 140 13.66 21.64 -18.37
CA LEU A 140 12.32 21.18 -18.78
C LEU A 140 12.33 19.76 -19.38
N SER A 141 13.40 19.36 -20.07
CA SER A 141 13.55 18.01 -20.64
C SER A 141 13.53 16.90 -19.59
N ASP A 142 14.11 17.16 -18.41
CA ASP A 142 14.35 16.14 -17.39
C ASP A 142 13.11 15.93 -16.51
N ALA A 143 12.21 16.91 -16.51
CA ALA A 143 10.92 16.88 -15.82
C ALA A 143 10.13 15.59 -16.02
N PHE A 144 10.15 15.08 -17.25
CA PHE A 144 9.28 13.99 -17.68
C PHE A 144 9.74 12.65 -17.16
N VAL A 145 11.05 12.49 -16.98
CA VAL A 145 11.64 11.32 -16.31
C VAL A 145 11.12 11.24 -14.88
N TRP A 146 11.18 12.36 -14.14
CA TRP A 146 10.71 12.43 -12.75
C TRP A 146 9.20 12.20 -12.63
N ARG A 147 8.39 12.74 -13.55
CA ARG A 147 6.92 12.49 -13.60
C ARG A 147 6.54 11.04 -13.78
N SER A 148 7.39 10.28 -14.44
CA SER A 148 7.10 8.89 -14.78
C SER A 148 7.70 7.92 -13.76
N ILE A 149 8.88 8.23 -13.23
CA ILE A 149 9.61 7.35 -12.30
C ILE A 149 8.92 7.22 -10.93
N ILE A 150 8.18 8.24 -10.51
CA ILE A 150 7.51 8.30 -9.19
C ILE A 150 6.51 7.15 -8.96
N TRP A 151 5.92 6.62 -10.03
CA TRP A 151 4.94 5.54 -9.96
C TRP A 151 5.57 4.19 -9.62
N LEU A 152 6.86 4.00 -9.92
CA LEU A 152 7.58 2.76 -9.63
C LEU A 152 7.68 2.50 -8.12
N PRO A 153 8.30 3.37 -7.30
CA PRO A 153 8.44 3.11 -5.88
C PRO A 153 7.08 3.05 -5.17
N ILE A 154 6.12 3.91 -5.53
CA ILE A 154 4.76 3.87 -4.96
C ILE A 154 4.09 2.52 -5.26
N GLY A 155 4.08 2.11 -6.53
CA GLY A 155 3.46 0.86 -6.96
C GLY A 155 4.11 -0.35 -6.31
N THR A 156 5.44 -0.42 -6.31
CA THR A 156 6.20 -1.51 -5.66
C THR A 156 5.96 -1.53 -4.15
N HIS A 157 5.97 -0.38 -3.49
CA HIS A 157 5.74 -0.30 -2.05
C HIS A 157 4.34 -0.82 -1.68
N LEU A 158 3.29 -0.31 -2.33
CA LEU A 158 1.92 -0.73 -2.07
C LEU A 158 1.73 -2.23 -2.37
N TRP A 159 2.33 -2.75 -3.44
CA TRP A 159 2.29 -4.16 -3.77
C TRP A 159 2.98 -5.02 -2.70
N VAL A 160 4.23 -4.71 -2.34
CA VAL A 160 5.00 -5.49 -1.36
C VAL A 160 4.31 -5.48 0.00
N SER A 161 3.89 -4.30 0.46
CA SER A 161 3.23 -4.15 1.77
C SER A 161 1.89 -4.89 1.82
N SER A 162 1.08 -4.82 0.77
CA SER A 162 -0.21 -5.54 0.72
C SER A 162 -0.03 -7.05 0.69
N TRP A 163 0.93 -7.57 -0.08
CA TRP A 163 1.19 -9.00 -0.17
C TRP A 163 1.84 -9.59 1.06
N ALA A 164 2.73 -8.86 1.74
CA ALA A 164 3.30 -9.29 3.00
C ALA A 164 2.19 -9.51 4.05
N ASN A 165 1.21 -8.60 4.13
CA ASN A 165 0.03 -8.75 4.98
C ASN A 165 -0.86 -9.94 4.56
N LEU A 166 -1.11 -10.07 3.26
CA LEU A 166 -1.96 -11.14 2.73
C LEU A 166 -1.35 -12.52 3.04
N GLN A 167 -0.05 -12.70 2.81
CA GLN A 167 0.64 -13.95 3.11
C GLN A 167 0.65 -14.27 4.61
N ALA A 168 0.90 -13.27 5.47
CA ALA A 168 0.81 -13.45 6.92
C ALA A 168 -0.59 -13.94 7.33
N THR A 169 -1.64 -13.37 6.73
CA THR A 169 -3.03 -13.74 6.97
C THR A 169 -3.35 -15.15 6.46
N ILE A 170 -2.86 -15.52 5.27
CA ILE A 170 -3.02 -16.87 4.71
C ILE A 170 -2.36 -17.90 5.63
N ILE A 171 -1.14 -17.64 6.11
CA ILE A 171 -0.42 -18.56 6.99
C ILE A 171 -1.15 -18.68 8.33
N ALA A 172 -1.56 -17.57 8.94
CA ALA A 172 -2.28 -17.57 10.22
C ALA A 172 -3.63 -18.29 10.12
N SER A 173 -4.38 -18.09 9.04
CA SER A 173 -5.68 -18.73 8.82
C SER A 173 -5.56 -20.24 8.52
N GLN A 174 -4.52 -20.66 7.79
CA GLN A 174 -4.23 -22.08 7.55
C GLN A 174 -3.96 -22.82 8.86
N THR A 175 -3.17 -22.23 9.76
CA THR A 175 -2.95 -22.81 11.10
C THR A 175 -4.22 -22.88 11.94
N ALA A 176 -5.19 -21.98 11.74
CA ALA A 176 -6.41 -21.95 12.53
C ALA A 176 -7.52 -22.89 12.00
N VAL A 177 -7.67 -23.01 10.68
CA VAL A 177 -8.81 -23.70 10.05
C VAL A 177 -8.41 -25.06 9.43
N GLY A 178 -7.13 -25.30 9.18
CA GLY A 178 -6.64 -26.50 8.50
C GLY A 178 -7.03 -26.57 7.01
N ARG A 179 -7.61 -25.49 6.45
CA ARG A 179 -7.97 -25.39 5.03
C ARG A 179 -7.00 -24.47 4.30
N GLN A 180 -6.55 -24.90 3.14
CA GLN A 180 -5.69 -24.11 2.27
C GLN A 180 -6.56 -23.15 1.45
N LEU A 181 -6.45 -21.84 1.73
CA LEU A 181 -7.11 -20.79 0.93
C LEU A 181 -6.43 -20.59 -0.43
N LEU A 182 -5.10 -20.53 -0.43
CA LEU A 182 -4.26 -20.41 -1.62
C LEU A 182 -3.08 -21.37 -1.48
N GLY A 183 -2.72 -22.07 -2.56
CA GLY A 183 -1.53 -22.91 -2.59
C GLY A 183 -0.24 -22.08 -2.50
N PRO A 184 0.84 -22.59 -1.87
CA PRO A 184 2.08 -21.85 -1.67
C PRO A 184 2.78 -21.42 -2.97
N THR A 185 2.78 -22.30 -3.96
CA THR A 185 3.33 -22.03 -5.29
C THR A 185 2.57 -20.89 -5.94
N LEU A 186 1.24 -20.97 -6.00
CA LEU A 186 0.40 -19.92 -6.58
C LEU A 186 0.57 -18.58 -5.84
N ALA A 187 0.59 -18.58 -4.50
CA ALA A 187 0.77 -17.36 -3.71
C ALA A 187 2.13 -16.69 -3.96
N THR A 188 3.20 -17.49 -4.03
CA THR A 188 4.56 -17.00 -4.28
C THR A 188 4.73 -16.53 -5.71
N THR A 189 4.20 -17.29 -6.68
CA THR A 189 4.22 -16.91 -8.09
C THR A 189 3.44 -15.62 -8.34
N LEU A 190 2.24 -15.47 -7.77
CA LEU A 190 1.47 -14.22 -7.91
C LEU A 190 2.20 -13.03 -7.29
N TYR A 191 2.81 -13.23 -6.11
CA TYR A 191 3.59 -12.19 -5.45
C TYR A 191 4.75 -11.69 -6.31
N LEU A 192 5.60 -12.61 -6.79
CA LEU A 192 6.76 -12.28 -7.63
C LEU A 192 6.36 -11.78 -9.01
N ALA A 193 5.38 -12.42 -9.65
CA ALA A 193 4.88 -12.03 -10.95
C ALA A 193 4.30 -10.61 -10.91
N GLY A 194 3.57 -10.24 -9.86
CA GLY A 194 3.04 -8.88 -9.78
C GLY A 194 4.10 -7.82 -9.49
N ILE A 195 5.19 -8.15 -8.78
CA ILE A 195 6.35 -7.25 -8.69
C ILE A 195 6.95 -7.08 -10.09
N ILE A 196 7.37 -8.17 -10.73
CA ILE A 196 8.11 -8.13 -12.01
C ILE A 196 7.25 -7.55 -13.13
N LEU A 197 6.06 -8.11 -13.36
CA LEU A 197 5.15 -7.64 -14.41
C LEU A 197 4.64 -6.24 -14.10
N GLY A 198 4.38 -5.91 -12.83
CA GLY A 198 3.95 -4.59 -12.42
C GLY A 198 5.01 -3.53 -12.69
N THR A 199 6.24 -3.74 -12.20
CA THR A 199 7.35 -2.80 -12.41
C THR A 199 7.70 -2.69 -13.89
N LEU A 200 7.80 -3.80 -14.63
CA LEU A 200 8.12 -3.74 -16.07
C LEU A 200 7.02 -3.02 -16.86
N SER A 201 5.73 -3.24 -16.54
CA SER A 201 4.62 -2.54 -17.20
C SER A 201 4.67 -1.04 -16.92
N ILE A 202 4.89 -0.64 -15.66
CA ILE A 202 4.97 0.77 -15.26
C ILE A 202 6.21 1.43 -15.87
N THR A 203 7.37 0.77 -15.85
CA THR A 203 8.62 1.28 -16.43
C THR A 203 8.50 1.43 -17.94
N GLY A 204 7.94 0.43 -18.64
CA GLY A 204 7.73 0.51 -20.09
C GLY A 204 6.81 1.66 -20.47
N LEU A 205 5.71 1.83 -19.74
CA LEU A 205 4.80 2.97 -19.92
C LEU A 205 5.49 4.30 -19.63
N ALA A 206 6.26 4.37 -18.54
CA ALA A 206 7.02 5.55 -18.14
C ALA A 206 8.03 5.99 -19.22
N ILE A 207 8.81 5.03 -19.74
CA ILE A 207 9.78 5.28 -20.81
C ILE A 207 9.07 5.76 -22.07
N ALA A 208 7.99 5.07 -22.49
CA ALA A 208 7.23 5.46 -23.67
C ALA A 208 6.67 6.89 -23.53
N CYS A 209 6.01 7.20 -22.41
CA CYS A 209 5.49 8.53 -22.12
C CYS A 209 6.60 9.59 -22.14
N SER A 210 7.75 9.31 -21.51
CA SER A 210 8.89 10.22 -21.48
C SER A 210 9.43 10.50 -22.88
N ILE A 211 9.57 9.48 -23.74
CA ILE A 211 10.06 9.63 -25.12
C ILE A 211 9.10 10.50 -25.95
N TYR A 212 7.82 10.18 -25.95
CA TYR A 212 6.83 10.93 -26.72
C TYR A 212 6.75 12.38 -26.25
N TRP A 213 6.73 12.59 -24.94
CA TRP A 213 6.65 13.94 -24.41
C TRP A 213 7.91 14.76 -24.71
N THR A 214 9.10 14.17 -24.58
CA THR A 214 10.36 14.84 -24.96
C THR A 214 10.34 15.28 -26.43
N ARG A 215 9.77 14.47 -27.33
CA ARG A 215 9.63 14.83 -28.74
C ARG A 215 8.62 15.96 -28.95
N THR A 216 7.47 15.90 -28.30
CA THR A 216 6.48 16.98 -28.32
C THR A 216 7.07 18.29 -27.82
N TRP A 217 7.83 18.25 -26.72
CA TRP A 217 8.48 19.42 -26.14
C TRP A 217 9.51 20.03 -27.08
N ARG A 218 10.43 19.22 -27.64
CA ARG A 218 11.41 19.72 -28.62
C ARG A 218 10.76 20.29 -29.88
N ALA A 219 9.64 19.71 -30.32
CA ALA A 219 8.89 20.25 -31.45
C ALA A 219 8.26 21.61 -31.11
N GLN A 220 7.76 21.75 -29.88
CA GLN A 220 7.23 23.01 -29.37
C GLN A 220 8.31 24.09 -29.25
N GLU A 221 9.47 23.78 -28.65
CA GLU A 221 10.59 24.73 -28.55
C GLU A 221 11.03 25.21 -29.94
N ARG A 222 11.20 24.29 -30.91
CA ARG A 222 11.56 24.64 -32.29
C ARG A 222 10.52 25.56 -32.94
N LEU A 223 9.23 25.28 -32.71
CA LEU A 223 8.15 26.12 -33.21
C LEU A 223 8.19 27.51 -32.56
N GLU A 224 8.40 27.59 -31.24
CA GLU A 224 8.51 28.86 -30.52
C GLU A 224 9.68 29.70 -31.03
N TYR A 225 10.88 29.12 -31.16
CA TYR A 225 12.04 29.84 -31.69
C TYR A 225 11.81 30.32 -33.13
N ALA A 226 11.23 29.49 -34.00
CA ALA A 226 10.90 29.88 -35.36
C ALA A 226 9.89 31.04 -35.39
N LEU A 227 8.88 31.01 -34.52
CA LEU A 227 7.92 32.10 -34.39
C LEU A 227 8.58 33.39 -33.90
N LEU A 228 9.50 33.32 -32.93
CA LEU A 228 10.23 34.50 -32.45
C LEU A 228 11.15 35.09 -33.54
N ASP A 229 11.83 34.25 -34.30
CA ASP A 229 12.67 34.68 -35.43
C ASP A 229 11.83 35.33 -36.53
N TRP A 230 10.69 34.74 -36.90
CA TRP A 230 9.77 35.31 -37.88
C TRP A 230 9.07 36.56 -37.39
N ALA A 231 8.80 36.68 -36.09
CA ALA A 231 8.28 37.91 -35.52
C ALA A 231 9.22 39.10 -35.78
N PHE A 232 10.54 38.86 -35.79
CA PHE A 232 11.53 39.88 -36.13
C PHE A 232 11.71 40.05 -37.65
N LEU A 233 11.87 38.95 -38.39
CA LEU A 233 12.21 38.97 -39.81
C LEU A 233 11.03 39.30 -40.74
N ARG A 234 9.79 39.05 -40.29
CA ARG A 234 8.56 39.12 -41.09
C ARG A 234 7.43 39.80 -40.32
N ALA A 235 7.75 40.92 -39.67
CA ALA A 235 6.80 41.60 -38.80
C ALA A 235 5.55 42.12 -39.52
N ASP A 236 5.66 42.40 -40.83
CA ASP A 236 4.61 43.00 -41.66
C ASP A 236 3.75 41.96 -42.40
N ASP A 237 4.00 40.65 -42.22
CA ASP A 237 3.20 39.60 -42.86
C ASP A 237 1.74 39.65 -42.38
N LEU A 238 0.80 39.60 -43.33
CA LEU A 238 -0.62 39.48 -43.02
C LEU A 238 -0.88 38.18 -42.22
N PRO A 239 -1.82 38.17 -41.25
CA PRO A 239 -2.10 36.99 -40.41
C PRO A 239 -2.39 35.70 -41.20
N GLU A 240 -2.98 35.81 -42.39
CA GLU A 240 -3.26 34.68 -43.27
C GLU A 240 -1.98 34.06 -43.84
N VAL A 241 -1.01 34.90 -44.24
CA VAL A 241 0.30 34.47 -44.77
C VAL A 241 1.12 33.86 -43.63
N ALA A 242 1.10 34.50 -42.46
CA ALA A 242 1.74 33.97 -41.27
C ALA A 242 1.16 32.59 -40.89
N ARG A 243 -0.16 32.43 -40.94
CA ARG A 243 -0.84 31.16 -40.64
C ARG A 243 -0.39 30.05 -41.60
N GLN A 244 -0.39 30.31 -42.90
CA GLN A 244 0.08 29.34 -43.90
C GLN A 244 1.54 28.92 -43.69
N THR A 245 2.38 29.82 -43.17
CA THR A 245 3.78 29.54 -42.85
C THR A 245 3.93 28.66 -41.60
N VAL A 246 3.08 28.88 -40.59
CA VAL A 246 3.17 28.22 -39.29
C VAL A 246 2.48 26.85 -39.26
N GLU A 247 1.39 26.69 -40.01
CA GLU A 247 0.55 25.49 -40.00
C GLU A 247 1.35 24.17 -40.17
N PRO A 248 2.31 24.04 -41.11
CA PRO A 248 3.07 22.80 -41.28
C PRO A 248 3.90 22.41 -40.04
N LEU A 249 4.47 23.39 -39.33
CA LEU A 249 5.22 23.14 -38.10
C LEU A 249 4.28 22.79 -36.94
N LEU A 250 3.12 23.43 -36.89
CA LEU A 250 2.07 23.09 -35.92
C LEU A 250 1.52 21.69 -36.15
N GLU A 251 1.37 21.26 -37.40
CA GLU A 251 1.00 19.89 -37.77
C GLU A 251 2.02 18.87 -37.26
N VAL A 252 3.33 19.17 -37.35
CA VAL A 252 4.38 18.30 -36.76
C VAL A 252 4.20 18.20 -35.25
N LEU A 253 3.98 19.31 -34.54
CA LEU A 253 3.70 19.31 -33.10
C LEU A 253 2.44 18.49 -32.75
N ASN A 254 1.35 18.72 -33.49
CA ASN A 254 0.09 18.00 -33.35
C ASN A 254 0.24 16.51 -33.65
N SER A 255 1.11 16.13 -34.60
CA SER A 255 1.37 14.72 -34.91
C SER A 255 2.01 13.98 -33.73
N TRP A 256 2.94 14.62 -33.01
CA TRP A 256 3.56 14.05 -31.81
C TRP A 256 2.58 13.98 -30.65
N LEU A 257 1.78 15.03 -30.46
CA LEU A 257 0.73 15.10 -29.44
C LEU A 257 -0.37 14.04 -29.68
N GLY A 258 -0.77 13.86 -30.95
CA GLY A 258 -1.71 12.83 -31.39
C GLY A 258 -1.14 11.41 -31.25
N GLN A 259 0.13 11.19 -31.58
CA GLN A 259 0.75 9.87 -31.37
C GLN A 259 0.79 9.48 -29.90
N PHE A 260 1.05 10.43 -29.00
CA PHE A 260 1.01 10.18 -27.55
C PHE A 260 -0.37 9.71 -27.10
N THR A 261 -1.43 10.43 -27.48
CA THR A 261 -2.81 10.09 -27.08
C THR A 261 -3.31 8.81 -27.76
N MET A 262 -2.99 8.60 -29.04
CA MET A 262 -3.55 7.49 -29.84
C MET A 262 -2.76 6.20 -29.78
N ARG A 263 -1.44 6.22 -29.54
CA ARG A 263 -0.64 4.99 -29.51
C ARG A 263 -0.41 4.47 -28.11
N VAL A 264 -0.22 5.33 -27.12
CA VAL A 264 0.13 4.87 -25.78
C VAL A 264 -1.12 4.38 -25.04
N MET A 265 -2.20 5.18 -25.02
CA MET A 265 -3.40 4.85 -24.24
C MET A 265 -4.18 3.65 -24.82
N PRO A 266 -4.56 3.62 -26.11
CA PRO A 266 -5.36 2.52 -26.64
C PRO A 266 -4.60 1.19 -26.64
N ASN A 267 -3.30 1.17 -26.95
CA ASN A 267 -2.54 -0.08 -26.92
C ASN A 267 -2.42 -0.63 -25.49
N PHE A 268 -2.30 0.24 -24.48
CA PHE A 268 -2.32 -0.17 -23.09
C PHE A 268 -3.68 -0.78 -22.69
N PHE A 269 -4.80 -0.16 -23.06
CA PHE A 269 -6.13 -0.69 -22.75
C PHE A 269 -6.54 -1.88 -23.63
N ARG A 270 -6.03 -1.97 -24.86
CA ARG A 270 -6.35 -3.03 -25.81
C ARG A 270 -5.49 -4.27 -25.60
N ASP A 271 -4.35 -4.15 -24.92
CA ASP A 271 -3.48 -5.27 -24.57
C ASP A 271 -4.30 -6.37 -23.86
N PRO A 272 -4.38 -7.58 -24.44
CA PRO A 272 -5.06 -8.71 -23.82
C PRO A 272 -4.51 -9.04 -22.43
N SER A 273 -3.27 -8.63 -22.10
CA SER A 273 -2.71 -8.78 -20.75
C SER A 273 -3.48 -7.97 -19.70
N VAL A 274 -3.99 -6.78 -20.05
CA VAL A 274 -4.77 -5.93 -19.14
C VAL A 274 -6.18 -6.48 -18.96
N ARG A 275 -6.80 -6.96 -20.05
CA ARG A 275 -8.08 -7.69 -19.97
C ARG A 275 -7.95 -8.99 -19.16
N SER A 276 -6.86 -9.73 -19.34
CA SER A 276 -6.53 -10.93 -18.58
C SER A 276 -6.37 -10.62 -17.08
N ARG A 277 -5.64 -9.55 -16.72
CA ARG A 277 -5.53 -9.07 -15.33
C ARG A 277 -6.89 -8.72 -14.73
N LEU A 278 -7.78 -8.08 -15.48
CA LEU A 278 -9.15 -7.77 -15.01
C LEU A 278 -9.99 -9.05 -14.78
N THR A 279 -9.83 -10.05 -15.66
CA THR A 279 -10.48 -11.36 -15.47
C THR A 279 -9.94 -12.13 -14.27
N ILE A 280 -8.63 -12.03 -13.97
CA ILE A 280 -8.03 -12.63 -12.77
C ILE A 280 -8.60 -11.98 -11.51
N VAL A 281 -8.75 -10.65 -11.49
CA VAL A 281 -9.40 -9.94 -10.37
C VAL A 281 -10.85 -10.37 -10.21
N HIS A 282 -11.60 -10.52 -11.31
CA HIS A 282 -12.98 -11.03 -11.26
C HIS A 282 -13.04 -12.48 -10.78
N ALA A 283 -12.09 -13.34 -11.18
CA ALA A 283 -11.99 -14.72 -10.73
C ALA A 283 -11.65 -14.80 -9.23
N LEU A 284 -10.70 -13.98 -8.75
CA LEU A 284 -10.36 -13.83 -7.33
C LEU A 284 -11.55 -13.32 -6.52
N HIS A 285 -12.26 -12.30 -7.01
CA HIS A 285 -13.45 -11.79 -6.34
C HIS A 285 -14.55 -12.87 -6.25
N ARG A 286 -14.78 -13.63 -7.34
CA ARG A 286 -15.70 -14.77 -7.33
C ARG A 286 -15.24 -15.87 -6.37
N GLN A 287 -13.95 -16.20 -6.31
CA GLN A 287 -13.41 -17.18 -5.37
C GLN A 287 -13.54 -16.73 -3.91
N ILE A 288 -13.24 -15.47 -3.61
CA ILE A 288 -13.41 -14.89 -2.26
C ILE A 288 -14.90 -14.96 -1.88
N LYS A 289 -15.80 -14.46 -2.74
CA LYS A 289 -17.25 -14.52 -2.50
C LYS A 289 -17.75 -15.96 -2.32
N TYR A 290 -17.23 -16.90 -3.10
CA TYR A 290 -17.54 -18.32 -2.96
C TYR A 290 -17.02 -18.88 -1.64
N ALA A 291 -15.78 -18.58 -1.24
CA ALA A 291 -15.20 -19.03 0.03
C ALA A 291 -15.95 -18.44 1.23
N THR A 292 -16.32 -17.16 1.19
CA THR A 292 -17.08 -16.50 2.25
C THR A 292 -18.51 -17.05 2.34
N SER A 293 -19.19 -17.27 1.21
CA SER A 293 -20.54 -17.84 1.19
C SER A 293 -20.58 -19.34 1.51
N SER A 294 -19.54 -20.10 1.14
CA SER A 294 -19.32 -21.49 1.54
C SER A 294 -19.17 -21.60 3.06
N SER A 295 -18.38 -20.70 3.66
CA SER A 295 -18.19 -20.63 5.12
C SER A 295 -19.49 -20.32 5.86
N SER A 296 -20.32 -19.39 5.34
CA SER A 296 -21.62 -19.09 5.95
C SER A 296 -22.61 -20.25 5.80
N ARG A 297 -22.69 -20.91 4.63
CA ARG A 297 -23.56 -22.09 4.42
C ARG A 297 -23.13 -23.30 5.24
N ALA A 298 -21.83 -23.55 5.41
CA ALA A 298 -21.33 -24.61 6.27
C ALA A 298 -21.68 -24.37 7.74
N ARG A 299 -21.71 -23.09 8.19
CA ARG A 299 -22.24 -22.72 9.51
C ARG A 299 -23.74 -22.97 9.62
N THR A 300 -24.53 -22.66 8.59
CA THR A 300 -25.98 -22.88 8.61
C THR A 300 -26.35 -24.37 8.57
N ARG A 301 -25.69 -25.19 7.73
CA ARG A 301 -25.93 -26.65 7.68
C ARG A 301 -25.56 -27.36 8.97
N ARG A 302 -24.51 -26.92 9.68
CA ARG A 302 -24.20 -27.47 11.02
C ARG A 302 -25.26 -27.15 12.08
N ARG A 303 -26.03 -26.06 11.93
CA ARG A 303 -27.19 -25.79 12.79
C ARG A 303 -28.37 -26.72 12.52
N SER A 304 -28.52 -27.23 11.29
CA SER A 304 -29.66 -28.06 10.90
C SER A 304 -29.50 -29.56 11.18
N TYR A 305 -28.29 -30.02 11.52
CA TYR A 305 -28.03 -31.44 11.89
C TYR A 305 -27.93 -31.67 13.40
N VAL A 306 -28.22 -30.66 14.22
CA VAL A 306 -28.55 -30.90 15.62
C VAL A 306 -29.96 -31.49 15.63
N ARG A 307 -30.05 -32.82 15.79
CA ARG A 307 -31.31 -33.52 15.99
C ARG A 307 -32.12 -32.78 17.06
N PRO A 308 -33.41 -32.46 16.83
CA PRO A 308 -34.26 -32.02 17.91
C PRO A 308 -34.38 -33.21 18.89
N VAL A 309 -33.67 -33.14 20.01
CA VAL A 309 -34.01 -33.97 21.17
C VAL A 309 -35.43 -33.58 21.56
N ARG A 310 -36.34 -34.56 21.51
CA ARG A 310 -37.76 -34.45 21.85
C ARG A 310 -37.93 -33.60 23.11
N ARG A 311 -38.52 -32.41 22.96
CA ARG A 311 -39.05 -31.63 24.07
C ARG A 311 -40.23 -32.39 24.66
N PHE A 312 -40.10 -32.81 25.92
CA PHE A 312 -41.25 -33.11 26.76
C PHE A 312 -42.03 -31.81 27.01
N HIS A 313 -43.35 -31.88 26.81
CA HIS A 313 -44.30 -30.84 27.15
C HIS A 313 -44.46 -30.75 28.66
N ILE A 314 -44.16 -29.58 29.25
CA ILE A 314 -44.82 -29.10 30.48
C ILE A 314 -45.10 -27.59 30.29
N ILE A 315 -46.39 -27.30 30.05
CA ILE A 315 -47.24 -26.20 30.59
C ILE A 315 -46.44 -25.03 31.21
N GLY A 316 -46.52 -23.77 30.76
CA GLY A 316 -47.72 -22.98 30.52
C GLY A 316 -47.91 -21.96 31.65
N ALA A 317 -47.24 -20.81 31.57
CA ALA A 317 -47.60 -19.55 32.26
C ALA A 317 -46.56 -18.47 31.89
N ILE A 318 -46.98 -17.21 31.91
CA ILE A 318 -46.19 -15.98 31.67
C ILE A 318 -46.05 -15.61 30.18
N ALA A 319 -47.19 -15.48 29.53
CA ALA A 319 -47.38 -14.61 28.37
C ALA A 319 -48.42 -13.52 28.71
N SER A 320 -48.08 -12.62 29.64
CA SER A 320 -48.89 -11.42 29.92
C SER A 320 -48.09 -10.35 30.64
N SER A 321 -46.99 -9.85 30.06
CA SER A 321 -46.40 -8.58 30.51
C SER A 321 -45.46 -7.99 29.46
N GLN A 322 -45.96 -7.72 28.25
CA GLN A 322 -45.18 -6.97 27.25
C GLN A 322 -46.05 -6.12 26.31
N LYS A 323 -47.13 -5.53 26.85
CA LYS A 323 -47.89 -4.46 26.18
C LYS A 323 -47.95 -3.26 27.12
N ASN A 324 -46.88 -2.48 27.15
CA ASN A 324 -46.86 -1.03 27.43
C ASN A 324 -45.41 -0.61 27.67
N LEU A 325 -44.78 -0.03 26.66
CA LEU A 325 -43.73 0.99 26.75
C LEU A 325 -43.18 1.28 25.34
N ASN A 326 -44.08 1.72 24.44
CA ASN A 326 -43.73 2.40 23.19
C ASN A 326 -44.59 3.65 23.10
N ALA A 327 -44.37 4.62 23.99
CA ALA A 327 -44.90 5.98 23.88
C ALA A 327 -44.26 6.90 24.94
N ARG A 328 -43.04 7.41 24.70
CA ARG A 328 -42.68 8.81 25.02
C ARG A 328 -41.24 9.13 24.65
N ARG A 329 -41.09 10.30 24.02
CA ARG A 329 -39.90 11.16 23.88
C ARG A 329 -38.82 10.73 22.89
N ARG A 330 -39.06 11.18 21.64
CA ARG A 330 -38.09 12.02 20.93
C ARG A 330 -38.10 13.42 21.57
N GLN A 331 -36.94 13.96 21.91
CA GLN A 331 -36.62 15.40 21.84
C GLN A 331 -35.09 15.61 22.03
N SER A 332 -34.49 16.14 20.97
CA SER A 332 -33.29 17.01 20.86
C SER A 332 -32.27 17.15 22.01
N LEU A 333 -30.99 17.02 21.66
CA LEU A 333 -29.84 17.75 22.24
C LEU A 333 -28.75 17.78 21.14
N SER A 334 -28.55 18.88 20.39
CA SER A 334 -27.76 20.08 20.71
C SER A 334 -26.46 19.77 21.46
N VAL A 335 -25.36 19.85 20.70
CA VAL A 335 -23.98 19.86 21.15
C VAL A 335 -23.66 21.27 21.62
N ASP A 336 -23.17 21.43 22.84
CA ASP A 336 -22.40 22.60 23.23
C ASP A 336 -21.17 22.21 24.06
N VAL A 337 -20.09 22.89 23.71
CA VAL A 337 -18.73 22.79 24.24
C VAL A 337 -18.60 23.81 25.37
N GLY A 338 -18.03 23.41 26.52
CA GLY A 338 -17.73 24.35 27.60
C GLY A 338 -16.80 23.76 28.65
N LEU A 339 -15.58 24.29 28.70
CA LEU A 339 -14.57 24.13 29.76
C LEU A 339 -15.11 24.59 31.14
N GLY A 340 -14.55 24.03 32.21
CA GLY A 340 -14.21 24.83 33.39
C GLY A 340 -14.50 24.24 34.77
N ALA A 341 -13.41 24.06 35.51
CA ALA A 341 -13.22 24.28 36.96
C ALA A 341 -13.74 23.26 38.00
N GLU A 342 -12.81 22.96 38.91
CA GLU A 342 -12.94 22.29 40.21
C GLU A 342 -14.02 22.92 41.10
N VAL A 343 -14.72 22.09 41.89
CA VAL A 343 -14.94 22.30 43.34
C VAL A 343 -15.14 20.94 44.01
N ARG A 344 -14.50 20.83 45.18
CA ARG A 344 -14.42 19.75 46.16
C ARG A 344 -15.60 19.85 47.14
N GLU A 345 -16.31 18.76 47.42
CA GLU A 345 -16.76 18.45 48.79
C GLU A 345 -17.34 17.04 48.96
N ALA A 346 -17.16 16.53 50.18
CA ALA A 346 -17.45 15.19 50.65
C ALA A 346 -18.90 15.03 51.13
N ALA A 347 -19.43 13.81 51.08
CA ALA A 347 -20.34 13.30 52.10
C ALA A 347 -20.53 11.78 51.97
N ALA A 348 -20.66 11.15 53.14
CA ALA A 348 -20.75 9.73 53.39
C ALA A 348 -22.05 9.08 52.90
N GLY A 349 -22.00 7.77 52.63
CA GLY A 349 -23.15 6.98 52.20
C GLY A 349 -22.90 5.48 52.38
N GLN A 350 -22.73 5.07 53.62
CA GLN A 350 -22.55 3.69 54.07
C GLN A 350 -23.87 2.92 53.93
N GLN A 351 -23.99 2.05 52.92
CA GLN A 351 -25.14 1.16 52.78
C GLN A 351 -24.73 -0.31 52.93
N ARG A 352 -24.82 -0.73 54.19
CA ARG A 352 -24.85 -2.11 54.69
C ARG A 352 -25.96 -2.88 53.97
N ARG A 353 -25.62 -3.94 53.22
CA ARG A 353 -26.59 -4.96 52.79
C ARG A 353 -26.26 -6.29 53.42
N THR A 354 -27.30 -6.78 54.07
CA THR A 354 -27.49 -7.96 54.88
C THR A 354 -27.19 -9.25 54.13
N ILE A 355 -26.47 -10.10 54.85
CA ILE A 355 -26.36 -11.54 54.68
C ILE A 355 -27.75 -12.14 54.93
N THR A 356 -28.24 -12.94 53.99
CA THR A 356 -29.22 -13.99 54.27
C THR A 356 -28.70 -15.27 53.63
N ASP A 357 -28.19 -16.13 54.51
CA ASP A 357 -27.95 -17.54 54.27
C ASP A 357 -29.28 -18.23 54.00
N ALA A 358 -29.31 -19.04 52.94
CA ALA A 358 -30.24 -20.15 52.82
C ALA A 358 -29.50 -21.29 52.12
N SER A 359 -28.95 -22.15 52.96
CA SER A 359 -28.51 -23.50 52.67
C SER A 359 -29.65 -24.35 52.10
N SER A 360 -29.48 -24.87 50.90
CA SER A 360 -30.10 -26.15 50.49
C SER A 360 -29.12 -26.94 49.62
N LEU A 361 -28.43 -27.87 50.27
CA LEU A 361 -27.79 -29.03 49.67
C LEU A 361 -28.84 -29.85 48.89
N SER A 362 -28.56 -30.21 47.64
CA SER A 362 -28.46 -31.63 47.23
C SER A 362 -28.43 -31.79 45.69
N ASN A 363 -27.35 -32.44 45.22
CA ASN A 363 -27.26 -33.34 44.05
C ASN A 363 -27.18 -32.73 42.63
N PRO A 364 -26.72 -33.50 41.63
CA PRO A 364 -25.34 -33.94 41.46
C PRO A 364 -24.81 -33.59 40.05
N HIS A 365 -23.48 -33.39 39.92
CA HIS A 365 -22.68 -33.51 38.69
C HIS A 365 -23.44 -33.57 37.35
N GLU A 366 -24.04 -32.46 36.93
CA GLU A 366 -24.57 -32.34 35.57
C GLU A 366 -23.37 -32.03 34.66
N HIS A 367 -22.78 -33.09 34.12
CA HIS A 367 -21.80 -33.01 33.04
C HIS A 367 -22.48 -32.36 31.82
N ILE A 368 -22.44 -31.03 31.76
CA ILE A 368 -22.86 -30.27 30.58
C ILE A 368 -22.01 -30.79 29.41
N PRO A 369 -22.61 -31.45 28.39
CA PRO A 369 -21.86 -31.98 27.27
C PRO A 369 -21.18 -30.81 26.56
N ALA A 370 -19.86 -30.85 26.47
CA ALA A 370 -19.00 -29.80 25.90
C ALA A 370 -19.23 -29.53 24.39
N SER A 371 -20.30 -30.07 23.79
CA SER A 371 -20.52 -30.07 22.34
C SER A 371 -21.45 -28.96 21.82
N GLU A 372 -22.21 -28.24 22.65
CA GLU A 372 -23.40 -27.55 22.12
C GLU A 372 -23.46 -26.01 22.15
N MET A 373 -22.38 -25.29 22.52
CA MET A 373 -22.44 -23.82 22.53
C MET A 373 -21.33 -23.17 21.72
N ARG A 374 -21.36 -23.37 20.39
CA ARG A 374 -20.75 -22.41 19.45
C ARG A 374 -21.71 -21.24 19.22
N VAL A 375 -22.06 -20.54 20.30
CA VAL A 375 -22.58 -19.18 20.16
C VAL A 375 -21.38 -18.32 19.81
N ASP A 376 -21.45 -17.58 18.69
CA ASP A 376 -20.41 -16.63 18.31
C ASP A 376 -20.23 -15.62 19.45
N LEU A 377 -19.24 -15.85 20.30
CA LEU A 377 -18.97 -15.01 21.46
C LEU A 377 -18.65 -13.60 20.94
N SER A 378 -19.50 -12.64 21.35
CA SER A 378 -19.26 -11.21 21.16
C SER A 378 -17.88 -10.85 21.68
N SER A 379 -17.19 -9.88 21.05
CA SER A 379 -15.87 -9.42 21.52
C SER A 379 -15.89 -8.97 22.98
N GLY A 380 -17.03 -8.46 23.47
CA GLY A 380 -17.22 -8.13 24.88
C GLY A 380 -17.19 -9.36 25.79
N ALA A 381 -17.80 -10.47 25.36
CA ALA A 381 -17.80 -11.72 26.12
C ALA A 381 -16.40 -12.36 26.16
N LEU A 382 -15.69 -12.38 25.03
CA LEU A 382 -14.29 -12.83 24.98
C LEU A 382 -13.37 -11.99 25.88
N ARG A 383 -13.57 -10.66 25.92
CA ARG A 383 -12.81 -9.77 26.80
C ARG A 383 -13.11 -10.03 28.27
N ARG A 384 -14.36 -10.33 28.64
CA ARG A 384 -14.73 -10.73 30.01
C ARG A 384 -14.07 -12.05 30.41
N ILE A 385 -14.12 -13.07 29.54
CA ILE A 385 -13.44 -14.36 29.78
C ILE A 385 -11.92 -14.18 29.86
N ALA A 386 -11.34 -13.26 29.08
CA ALA A 386 -9.90 -12.98 29.11
C ALA A 386 -9.46 -12.25 30.39
N LEU A 387 -10.35 -11.45 30.98
CA LEU A 387 -10.14 -10.70 32.22
C LEU A 387 -10.46 -11.51 33.48
N ASP A 388 -11.24 -12.58 33.37
CA ASP A 388 -11.52 -13.48 34.48
C ASP A 388 -10.22 -14.16 34.95
N SER A 389 -9.82 -13.87 36.19
CA SER A 389 -8.60 -14.36 36.82
C SER A 389 -8.77 -15.73 37.47
N SER A 390 -9.94 -16.37 37.34
CA SER A 390 -10.19 -17.69 37.89
C SER A 390 -9.20 -18.75 37.34
N PRO A 391 -8.48 -19.49 38.21
CA PRO A 391 -7.49 -20.48 37.80
C PRO A 391 -8.11 -21.67 37.04
N ILE A 392 -9.41 -21.93 37.24
CA ILE A 392 -10.16 -23.02 36.63
C ILE A 392 -10.28 -22.82 35.10
N ASN A 393 -10.13 -21.60 34.61
CA ASN A 393 -10.38 -21.23 33.21
C ASN A 393 -9.12 -20.90 32.39
N SER A 394 -7.92 -21.30 32.84
CA SER A 394 -6.65 -20.96 32.17
C SER A 394 -6.61 -21.32 30.68
N ALA A 395 -7.11 -22.51 30.30
CA ALA A 395 -7.18 -22.95 28.90
C ALA A 395 -8.20 -22.17 28.07
N ALA A 396 -9.37 -21.83 28.65
CA ALA A 396 -10.39 -21.02 27.98
C ALA A 396 -9.88 -19.58 27.77
N ARG A 397 -9.14 -19.04 28.74
CA ARG A 397 -8.50 -17.73 28.68
C ARG A 397 -7.45 -17.67 27.56
N GLN A 398 -6.57 -18.67 27.45
CA GLN A 398 -5.60 -18.74 26.35
C GLN A 398 -6.28 -18.79 24.98
N LYS A 399 -7.35 -19.58 24.84
CA LYS A 399 -8.15 -19.62 23.60
C LYS A 399 -8.80 -18.26 23.32
N ALA A 400 -9.37 -17.61 24.33
CA ALA A 400 -10.00 -16.29 24.18
C ALA A 400 -8.99 -15.20 23.78
N MET A 401 -7.79 -15.20 24.36
CA MET A 401 -6.70 -14.29 24.01
C MET A 401 -6.27 -14.48 22.55
N ARG A 402 -6.04 -15.72 22.11
CA ARG A 402 -5.69 -16.02 20.71
C ARG A 402 -6.78 -15.56 19.72
N LEU A 403 -8.06 -15.70 20.08
CA LEU A 403 -9.16 -15.22 19.25
C LEU A 403 -9.24 -13.68 19.20
N LEU A 404 -8.92 -13.00 20.30
CA LEU A 404 -8.86 -11.53 20.34
C LEU A 404 -7.69 -11.01 19.49
N GLU A 405 -6.53 -11.66 19.55
CA GLU A 405 -5.37 -11.36 18.71
C GLU A 405 -5.69 -11.54 17.23
N LEU A 406 -6.32 -12.67 16.86
CA LEU A 406 -6.75 -12.92 15.47
C LEU A 406 -7.75 -11.86 14.97
N ARG A 407 -8.75 -11.49 15.78
CA ARG A 407 -9.72 -10.44 15.40
C ARG A 407 -9.06 -9.07 15.27
N LYS A 408 -8.02 -8.79 16.07
CA LYS A 408 -7.25 -7.55 15.94
C LYS A 408 -6.51 -7.52 14.61
N VAL A 409 -5.78 -8.60 14.29
CA VAL A 409 -5.07 -8.73 13.01
C VAL A 409 -6.03 -8.64 11.83
N GLU A 410 -7.20 -9.28 11.91
CA GLU A 410 -8.24 -9.20 10.86
C GLU A 410 -8.70 -7.75 10.62
N ARG A 411 -8.93 -6.97 11.68
CA ARG A 411 -9.30 -5.55 11.56
C ARG A 411 -8.18 -4.70 11.00
N ASP A 412 -6.95 -4.93 11.42
CA ASP A 412 -5.78 -4.20 10.93
C ASP A 412 -5.58 -4.45 9.42
N VAL A 413 -5.73 -5.71 8.97
CA VAL A 413 -5.68 -6.08 7.55
C VAL A 413 -6.82 -5.45 6.76
N LEU A 414 -8.05 -5.44 7.32
CA LEU A 414 -9.19 -4.80 6.67
C LEU A 414 -8.99 -3.28 6.53
N ALA A 415 -8.51 -2.62 7.59
CA ALA A 415 -8.24 -1.18 7.57
C ALA A 415 -7.17 -0.84 6.52
N LEU A 416 -6.09 -1.62 6.47
CA LEU A 416 -5.06 -1.45 5.45
C LEU A 416 -5.61 -1.67 4.03
N LEU A 417 -6.43 -2.70 3.82
CA LEU A 417 -7.06 -2.97 2.53
C LEU A 417 -7.94 -1.81 2.07
N VAL A 418 -8.73 -1.23 2.97
CA VAL A 418 -9.57 -0.05 2.68
C VAL A 418 -8.70 1.12 2.22
N VAL A 419 -7.61 1.43 2.94
CA VAL A 419 -6.69 2.51 2.57
C VAL A 419 -6.05 2.27 1.19
N ILE A 420 -5.59 1.05 0.93
CA ILE A 420 -5.00 0.69 -0.37
C ILE A 420 -6.02 0.83 -1.51
N VAL A 421 -7.25 0.36 -1.31
CA VAL A 421 -8.32 0.44 -2.33
C VAL A 421 -8.68 1.91 -2.59
N LEU A 422 -8.80 2.74 -1.55
CA LEU A 422 -9.06 4.17 -1.70
C LEU A 422 -7.93 4.85 -2.48
N MET A 423 -6.68 4.61 -2.10
CA MET A 423 -5.51 5.15 -2.79
C MET A 423 -5.48 4.72 -4.26
N ALA A 424 -5.64 3.42 -4.53
CA ALA A 424 -5.65 2.87 -5.88
C ALA A 424 -6.80 3.44 -6.73
N SER A 425 -7.98 3.65 -6.13
CA SER A 425 -9.12 4.25 -6.82
C SER A 425 -8.88 5.70 -7.20
N MET A 426 -8.25 6.49 -6.32
CA MET A 426 -7.86 7.87 -6.60
C MET A 426 -6.79 7.93 -7.67
N CYS A 427 -5.73 7.11 -7.57
CA CYS A 427 -4.70 7.01 -8.60
C CYS A 427 -5.29 6.63 -9.96
N LEU A 428 -6.22 5.66 -10.00
CA LEU A 428 -6.91 5.27 -11.22
C LEU A 428 -7.77 6.41 -11.78
N GLY A 429 -8.52 7.11 -10.93
CA GLY A 429 -9.33 8.25 -11.34
C GLY A 429 -8.50 9.36 -11.97
N ILE A 430 -7.35 9.68 -11.37
CA ILE A 430 -6.42 10.69 -11.88
C ILE A 430 -5.75 10.22 -13.17
N ALA A 431 -5.30 8.96 -13.23
CA ALA A 431 -4.72 8.40 -14.44
C ALA A 431 -5.71 8.40 -15.61
N LEU A 432 -6.97 8.02 -15.35
CA LEU A 432 -8.05 8.08 -16.35
C LEU A 432 -8.37 9.53 -16.74
N TRP A 433 -8.35 10.47 -15.79
CA TRP A 433 -8.56 11.88 -16.10
C TRP A 433 -7.45 12.46 -16.99
N ILE A 434 -6.19 12.21 -16.66
CA ILE A 434 -5.03 12.60 -17.49
C ILE A 434 -5.09 11.93 -18.86
N ALA A 435 -5.50 10.67 -18.92
CA ALA A 435 -5.64 9.92 -20.17
C ALA A 435 -6.76 10.45 -21.07
N ALA A 436 -7.92 10.73 -20.49
CA ALA A 436 -9.12 11.10 -21.23
C ALA A 436 -9.12 12.57 -21.68
N ALA A 437 -8.52 13.46 -20.89
CA ALA A 437 -8.57 14.89 -21.14
C ALA A 437 -7.22 15.57 -20.84
N PRO A 438 -6.13 15.21 -21.53
CA PRO A 438 -4.81 15.79 -21.28
C PRO A 438 -4.83 17.32 -21.44
N THR A 439 -5.54 17.84 -22.43
CA THR A 439 -5.71 19.29 -22.65
C THR A 439 -6.38 20.01 -21.49
N SER A 440 -7.41 19.39 -20.89
CA SER A 440 -8.07 19.96 -19.71
C SER A 440 -7.11 20.06 -18.54
N VAL A 441 -6.26 19.03 -18.32
CA VAL A 441 -5.27 19.04 -17.24
C VAL A 441 -4.26 20.16 -17.45
N TYR A 442 -3.74 20.36 -18.67
CA TYR A 442 -2.73 21.39 -18.94
C TYR A 442 -3.29 22.80 -19.16
N SER A 443 -4.61 22.95 -19.31
CA SER A 443 -5.24 24.26 -19.54
C SER A 443 -5.16 25.22 -18.35
N ASN A 444 -5.06 24.70 -17.12
CA ASN A 444 -5.02 25.50 -15.90
C ASN A 444 -3.95 24.95 -14.96
N TRP A 445 -3.17 25.83 -14.35
CA TRP A 445 -2.19 25.42 -13.35
C TRP A 445 -2.81 24.64 -12.20
N THR A 446 -4.01 25.02 -11.77
CA THR A 446 -4.71 24.35 -10.66
C THR A 446 -4.97 22.87 -11.00
N THR A 447 -5.32 22.56 -12.25
CA THR A 447 -5.56 21.17 -12.67
C THR A 447 -4.26 20.39 -12.83
N ILE A 448 -3.20 21.02 -13.34
CA ILE A 448 -1.84 20.45 -13.35
C ILE A 448 -1.44 20.08 -11.91
N GLU A 449 -1.59 21.03 -10.99
CA GLU A 449 -1.20 20.85 -9.61
C GLU A 449 -1.98 19.71 -8.94
N VAL A 450 -3.31 19.66 -9.11
CA VAL A 450 -4.11 18.55 -8.58
C VAL A 450 -3.67 17.22 -9.19
N ALA A 451 -3.49 17.16 -10.51
CA ALA A 451 -3.11 15.92 -11.21
C ALA A 451 -1.76 15.36 -10.75
N TYR A 452 -0.78 16.24 -10.50
CA TYR A 452 0.58 15.81 -10.15
C TYR A 452 0.82 15.69 -8.64
N PHE A 453 0.17 16.50 -7.80
CA PHE A 453 0.51 16.57 -6.38
C PHE A 453 -0.47 15.86 -5.45
N VAL A 454 -1.71 15.60 -5.85
CA VAL A 454 -2.68 14.96 -4.94
C VAL A 454 -2.27 13.55 -4.53
N VAL A 455 -1.69 12.76 -5.45
CA VAL A 455 -1.18 11.42 -5.14
C VAL A 455 0.03 11.48 -4.19
N PRO A 456 1.07 12.30 -4.45
CA PRO A 456 2.13 12.55 -3.47
C PRO A 456 1.61 12.96 -2.09
N TRP A 457 0.66 13.91 -2.01
CA TRP A 457 0.05 14.33 -0.75
C TRP A 457 -0.59 13.17 0.00
N MET A 458 -1.46 12.42 -0.68
CA MET A 458 -2.15 11.29 -0.07
C MET A 458 -1.16 10.22 0.40
N TYR A 459 -0.16 9.91 -0.43
CA TYR A 459 0.84 8.90 -0.14
C TYR A 459 1.70 9.29 1.06
N LEU A 460 2.31 10.48 1.04
CA LEU A 460 3.22 10.94 2.10
C LEU A 460 2.48 11.05 3.44
N CYS A 461 1.31 11.69 3.48
CA CYS A 461 0.52 11.76 4.71
C CYS A 461 0.17 10.38 5.28
N SER A 462 -0.17 9.42 4.41
CA SER A 462 -0.52 8.05 4.84
C SER A 462 0.70 7.29 5.38
N VAL A 463 1.83 7.38 4.67
CA VAL A 463 3.08 6.69 5.03
C VAL A 463 3.67 7.29 6.29
N ASP A 464 3.70 8.61 6.42
CA ASP A 464 4.23 9.32 7.59
C ASP A 464 3.42 8.99 8.85
N ALA A 465 2.08 8.99 8.74
CA ALA A 465 1.21 8.57 9.84
C ALA A 465 1.46 7.10 10.24
N ALA A 466 1.59 6.20 9.25
CA ALA A 466 1.87 4.79 9.50
C ALA A 466 3.24 4.56 10.14
N LEU A 467 4.30 5.19 9.63
CA LEU A 467 5.66 5.12 10.18
C LEU A 467 5.71 5.67 11.60
N THR A 468 5.04 6.80 11.85
CA THR A 468 4.97 7.40 13.18
C THR A 468 4.32 6.45 14.18
N PHE A 469 3.20 5.81 13.80
CA PHE A 469 2.53 4.83 14.65
C PHE A 469 3.38 3.57 14.88
N LEU A 470 4.04 3.06 13.83
CA LEU A 470 4.92 1.90 13.92
C LEU A 470 6.14 2.17 14.82
N LEU A 471 6.78 3.33 14.64
CA LEU A 471 7.90 3.79 15.44
C LEU A 471 7.50 4.00 16.90
N PHE A 472 6.38 4.66 17.15
CA PHE A 472 5.88 4.85 18.51
C PHE A 472 5.62 3.52 19.21
N ASN A 473 5.00 2.56 18.51
CA ASN A 473 4.76 1.24 19.07
C ASN A 473 6.05 0.45 19.33
N SER A 474 7.04 0.49 18.42
CA SER A 474 8.30 -0.21 18.63
C SER A 474 9.10 0.39 19.79
N LEU A 475 9.16 1.72 19.89
CA LEU A 475 9.80 2.41 21.02
C LEU A 475 9.13 2.06 22.36
N ARG A 476 7.80 1.98 22.40
CA ARG A 476 7.07 1.56 23.61
C ARG A 476 7.40 0.11 24.02
N HIS A 477 7.69 -0.77 23.07
CA HIS A 477 8.10 -2.15 23.34
C HIS A 477 9.58 -2.28 23.73
N LEU A 478 10.43 -1.36 23.28
CA LEU A 478 11.84 -1.31 23.69
C LEU A 478 12.03 -0.69 25.07
N ALA A 479 11.13 0.20 25.51
CA ALA A 479 11.16 0.73 26.86
C ALA A 479 11.16 -0.45 27.84
N PRO A 480 12.28 -0.73 28.53
CA PRO A 480 12.42 -1.91 29.36
C PRO A 480 11.30 -1.85 30.39
N VAL A 481 10.36 -2.79 30.28
CA VAL A 481 9.35 -2.96 31.31
C VAL A 481 10.15 -3.17 32.58
N ARG A 482 10.11 -2.17 33.47
CA ARG A 482 10.86 -2.02 34.73
C ARG A 482 10.50 -3.09 35.76
N ARG A 483 10.20 -4.32 35.31
CA ARG A 483 9.85 -5.49 36.11
C ARG A 483 11.06 -6.14 36.75
N ASN A 484 12.26 -5.99 36.18
CA ASN A 484 13.47 -6.52 36.82
C ASN A 484 13.85 -5.72 38.09
N ALA A 485 13.33 -4.49 38.26
CA ALA A 485 13.47 -3.78 39.53
C ALA A 485 12.49 -4.28 40.60
N GLN A 486 11.36 -4.88 40.22
CA GLN A 486 10.41 -5.46 41.17
C GLN A 486 10.77 -6.88 41.58
N SER A 487 11.33 -7.70 40.68
CA SER A 487 11.77 -9.06 41.04
C SER A 487 12.93 -9.08 42.04
N VAL A 488 13.78 -8.05 42.05
CA VAL A 488 14.86 -7.92 43.06
C VAL A 488 14.32 -7.46 44.42
N VAL A 489 13.24 -6.66 44.44
CA VAL A 489 12.60 -6.26 45.70
C VAL A 489 11.78 -7.39 46.30
N GLU A 490 11.14 -8.22 45.46
CA GLU A 490 10.34 -9.37 45.92
C GLU A 490 11.20 -10.57 46.34
N ALA A 491 12.39 -10.74 45.73
CA ALA A 491 13.39 -11.72 46.19
C ALA A 491 14.03 -11.38 47.56
N ASN A 492 13.87 -10.14 48.03
CA ASN A 492 14.35 -9.69 49.35
C ASN A 492 13.24 -9.65 50.41
N VAL A 493 12.02 -10.13 50.11
CA VAL A 493 11.02 -10.37 51.15
C VAL A 493 11.33 -11.75 51.76
N PRO A 494 11.83 -11.84 53.01
CA PRO A 494 12.15 -13.11 53.63
C PRO A 494 10.87 -13.97 53.69
N LEU A 495 10.89 -15.11 53.00
CA LEU A 495 9.82 -16.10 53.11
C LEU A 495 9.69 -16.52 54.60
N PRO A 496 8.48 -16.50 55.18
CA PRO A 496 8.26 -17.07 56.49
C PRO A 496 8.64 -18.56 56.47
N ALA A 497 9.48 -18.97 57.43
CA ALA A 497 10.15 -20.28 57.52
C ALA A 497 9.23 -21.53 57.49
N ALA A 498 7.91 -21.37 57.46
CA ALA A 498 6.95 -22.46 57.49
C ALA A 498 6.68 -23.12 56.12
N GLN A 499 7.13 -22.55 54.99
CA GLN A 499 6.80 -23.08 53.65
C GLN A 499 7.95 -23.81 52.94
N ALA A 500 9.12 -23.96 53.56
CA ALA A 500 10.32 -24.52 52.94
C ALA A 500 10.37 -26.07 52.85
N MET A 501 9.40 -26.80 53.40
CA MET A 501 9.48 -28.27 53.49
C MET A 501 8.68 -29.06 52.44
N ALA A 502 8.00 -28.43 51.48
CA ALA A 502 7.04 -29.14 50.60
C ALA A 502 7.30 -29.05 49.09
N GLN A 503 8.45 -28.57 48.61
CA GLN A 503 8.72 -28.49 47.16
C GLN A 503 9.78 -29.50 46.72
N VAL A 504 9.30 -30.67 46.29
CA VAL A 504 10.06 -31.69 45.56
C VAL A 504 10.27 -31.22 44.10
N PRO A 505 11.48 -31.27 43.53
CA PRO A 505 11.73 -30.81 42.17
C PRO A 505 11.26 -31.85 41.14
N ILE A 506 10.27 -31.50 40.31
CA ILE A 506 9.93 -32.25 39.11
C ILE A 506 10.78 -31.72 37.95
N LEU A 507 11.85 -32.44 37.64
CA LEU A 507 12.73 -32.24 36.48
C LEU A 507 11.95 -32.54 35.18
N TYR A 508 11.55 -31.49 34.45
CA TYR A 508 11.04 -31.64 33.08
C TYR A 508 12.22 -31.71 32.09
N ARG A 509 12.45 -32.90 31.55
CA ARG A 509 13.44 -33.22 30.51
C ARG A 509 12.90 -32.77 29.15
N SER A 510 13.40 -31.66 28.63
CA SER A 510 13.15 -31.22 27.24
C SER A 510 13.97 -32.10 26.29
N GLN A 511 13.30 -32.94 25.53
CA GLN A 511 13.89 -33.87 24.57
C GLN A 511 14.09 -33.15 23.23
N GLU A 512 15.28 -32.62 22.98
CA GLU A 512 15.72 -32.22 21.65
C GLU A 512 15.98 -33.50 20.83
N HIS A 513 15.14 -33.74 19.83
CA HIS A 513 15.42 -34.73 18.78
C HIS A 513 16.45 -34.12 17.81
N THR A 514 17.72 -34.36 18.10
CA THR A 514 18.79 -34.34 17.09
C THR A 514 18.73 -35.64 16.30
N ASN A 515 18.51 -35.52 14.98
CA ASN A 515 18.58 -36.63 14.04
C ASN A 515 19.99 -37.21 14.03
N GLY A 516 20.14 -38.40 14.63
CA GLY A 516 21.32 -39.24 14.47
C GLY A 516 21.32 -39.88 13.09
N ALA A 517 22.38 -39.60 12.34
CA ALA A 517 22.79 -40.42 11.22
C ALA A 517 23.20 -41.80 11.74
N SER A 518 22.71 -42.86 11.10
CA SER A 518 23.24 -44.21 11.27
C SER A 518 23.97 -44.60 9.98
N PRO A 519 25.20 -45.14 10.07
CA PRO A 519 25.85 -45.81 8.95
C PRO A 519 25.31 -47.24 8.87
N HIS A 520 25.11 -47.76 7.66
CA HIS A 520 25.01 -49.21 7.46
C HIS A 520 25.88 -49.61 6.29
N CYS A 521 26.86 -50.45 6.60
CA CYS A 521 27.75 -51.13 5.68
C CYS A 521 27.05 -52.32 5.01
N THR A 522 27.37 -52.49 3.72
CA THR A 522 27.78 -53.71 2.97
C THR A 522 27.08 -55.06 3.21
N GLU A 523 26.53 -55.61 2.13
CA GLU A 523 26.71 -56.98 1.58
C GLU A 523 26.02 -57.00 0.19
N GLU A 524 26.77 -56.94 -0.92
CA GLU A 524 27.28 -58.06 -1.74
C GLU A 524 26.23 -59.14 -2.09
N ALA A 525 25.83 -59.18 -3.37
CA ALA A 525 25.74 -60.39 -4.20
C ALA A 525 25.33 -60.04 -5.65
N ASP A 526 26.25 -60.34 -6.57
CA ASP A 526 26.09 -60.94 -7.89
C ASP A 526 24.96 -60.48 -8.84
N GLY A 527 25.39 -60.05 -10.03
CA GLY A 527 24.51 -59.79 -11.16
C GLY A 527 25.27 -59.41 -12.42
N ASP A 528 26.03 -60.37 -12.93
CA ASP A 528 26.70 -60.43 -14.22
C ASP A 528 25.88 -59.84 -15.40
N GLY A 529 26.55 -59.14 -16.31
CA GLY A 529 25.91 -58.47 -17.43
C GLY A 529 26.81 -57.50 -18.18
N GLY A 530 27.98 -57.97 -18.61
CA GLY A 530 28.88 -57.22 -19.47
C GLY A 530 28.26 -56.87 -20.82
N ARG A 531 28.40 -55.61 -21.23
CA ARG A 531 28.57 -55.27 -22.64
C ARG A 531 29.44 -54.03 -22.81
N SER A 532 30.57 -54.29 -23.46
CA SER A 532 31.49 -53.39 -24.15
C SER A 532 30.75 -52.41 -25.08
N SER A 533 31.26 -51.27 -25.56
CA SER A 533 32.60 -50.80 -25.89
C SER A 533 32.50 -49.26 -26.11
N SER A 534 33.59 -48.50 -25.91
CA SER A 534 34.28 -47.63 -26.89
C SER A 534 33.39 -46.57 -27.59
N GLU A 535 33.64 -45.27 -27.54
CA GLU A 535 34.75 -44.46 -28.09
C GLU A 535 34.41 -42.99 -27.70
N SER A 536 35.37 -42.13 -27.32
CA SER A 536 36.02 -41.14 -28.21
C SER A 536 34.99 -40.25 -28.92
N GLU A 537 35.00 -38.92 -28.92
CA GLU A 537 36.10 -37.98 -29.13
C GLU A 537 35.47 -36.57 -29.29
N SER A 538 36.14 -35.51 -28.81
CA SER A 538 36.04 -34.10 -29.30
C SER A 538 34.64 -33.43 -29.18
N SER A 539 34.45 -32.11 -29.09
CA SER A 539 35.18 -30.91 -29.52
C SER A 539 34.63 -29.76 -28.62
N GLU A 540 35.46 -28.92 -27.99
CA GLU A 540 35.81 -27.57 -28.46
C GLU A 540 34.69 -26.83 -29.20
N GLU A 541 34.06 -25.85 -28.55
CA GLU A 541 33.82 -24.54 -29.19
C GLU A 541 33.63 -23.44 -28.12
N GLU A 542 34.71 -22.70 -27.92
CA GLU A 542 34.80 -21.43 -27.21
C GLU A 542 34.45 -20.32 -28.20
N VAL A 543 33.28 -19.69 -28.06
CA VAL A 543 32.91 -18.52 -28.87
C VAL A 543 33.27 -17.25 -28.12
N GLN A 544 34.49 -16.76 -28.41
CA GLN A 544 34.88 -15.37 -28.25
C GLN A 544 34.03 -14.48 -29.18
N THR A 545 33.56 -13.35 -28.65
CA THR A 545 33.03 -12.25 -29.47
C THR A 545 33.95 -11.03 -29.33
N PRO A 546 34.17 -10.28 -30.42
CA PRO A 546 35.28 -9.37 -30.51
C PRO A 546 34.97 -7.99 -29.93
N THR A 547 35.95 -7.48 -29.18
CA THR A 547 36.19 -6.06 -28.90
C THR A 547 36.78 -5.39 -30.14
N SER A 548 36.15 -4.34 -30.65
CA SER A 548 36.81 -3.21 -31.33
C SER A 548 35.78 -2.10 -31.59
N ASP A 549 35.95 -0.95 -30.94
CA ASP A 549 36.33 0.30 -31.64
C ASP A 549 36.23 1.49 -30.68
N ASP A 550 37.42 2.01 -30.38
CA ASP A 550 37.68 3.26 -29.70
C ASP A 550 37.15 4.44 -30.50
N VAL A 551 36.21 5.19 -29.93
CA VAL A 551 35.92 6.57 -30.35
C VAL A 551 36.49 7.51 -29.32
N VAL A 552 37.73 7.92 -29.56
CA VAL A 552 38.41 9.04 -28.89
C VAL A 552 37.73 10.33 -29.37
N ILE A 553 36.87 10.91 -28.54
CA ILE A 553 36.38 12.29 -28.74
C ILE A 553 37.36 13.22 -28.04
N CYS A 554 38.27 13.83 -28.81
CA CYS A 554 39.03 14.99 -28.40
C CYS A 554 38.08 16.19 -28.27
N LEU A 555 37.85 16.66 -27.04
CA LEU A 555 37.25 17.96 -26.80
C LEU A 555 38.37 19.00 -26.71
N GLU A 556 38.46 19.84 -27.75
CA GLU A 556 39.27 21.05 -27.77
C GLU A 556 38.50 22.19 -27.05
N PRO A 557 39.15 23.02 -26.20
CA PRO A 557 38.47 24.08 -25.48
C PRO A 557 38.41 25.35 -26.35
N SER A 558 37.20 25.76 -26.74
CA SER A 558 37.01 27.07 -27.38
C SER A 558 36.71 28.15 -26.35
N ALA A 559 37.68 29.06 -26.28
CA ALA A 559 37.74 30.44 -25.85
C ALA A 559 36.47 31.16 -25.34
N LYS A 560 36.73 31.92 -24.27
CA LYS A 560 36.05 33.15 -23.86
C LYS A 560 35.95 34.15 -25.02
N VAL A 561 34.77 34.75 -25.20
CA VAL A 561 34.57 36.19 -25.47
C VAL A 561 33.40 36.65 -24.64
#